data_AF-A0AAV5ETY4-F1
#
_entry.id   AF-A0AAV5ETY4-F1
#
_cell.length_a   1.000
_cell.length_b   1.000
_cell.length_c   1.000
_cell.angle_alpha   90.00
_cell.angle_beta   90.00
_cell.angle_gamma   90.00
#
_symmetry.space_group_name_H-M   'P 1'
#
loop_
_entity.id
_entity.type
_entity.pdbx_description
1 polymer ?
#
loop_
_entity_poly.entity_id
_entity_poly.type
_entity_poly.pdbx_seq_one_letter_code
_entity_poly.pdbx_strand_id
1 'polypeptide(L)'
;MYVQVVRAVKPIPNSNLWIGERDNSIKIIQESIIETVNKHPNAGWTAAQIPYFANYTIAQFKHILGVKPTPWSVLTGVPAKTYSRSLKLPKEFDARSEWSHCSTIGTILAFVVIFKSWTMFVIMRRSRSLWLLLGIRRCGVPPGSFLHPFQHVNDLLACCGYMCGDGCDGGYPIMAWHYFVQNGVVTDECDPYFDQKGCKHPGCEPAYPTPKCEKKCKVQNQVWQDTKHFSVNAYRVNSDPHDIMAEVYQNGPVEVAFTVYEDFAHYKSGIYKHITGGMMGGHAVKLIGWGTSDAGEDYWLLANQWNRGWGDDGYFKIIRGNNECGIEEDVAAGLPSTKNMVRSYGSALRTAVV
;
A
#
# COMPACT_ATOMS: atom_id res chain seq x y z
N MET A 1 31.90 -14.98 -24.51
CA MET A 1 32.00 -14.49 -23.12
C MET A 1 31.78 -12.97 -23.18
N TYR A 2 30.52 -12.52 -23.17
CA TYR A 2 30.15 -11.11 -23.28
C TYR A 2 29.59 -10.67 -21.92
N VAL A 3 30.36 -9.85 -21.21
CA VAL A 3 29.95 -9.19 -19.99
C VAL A 3 29.05 -8.03 -20.40
N GLN A 4 27.74 -8.16 -20.17
CA GLN A 4 26.81 -7.04 -20.28
C GLN A 4 27.12 -6.05 -19.15
N VAL A 5 27.61 -4.89 -19.54
CA VAL A 5 27.79 -3.72 -18.67
C VAL A 5 26.40 -3.29 -18.19
N VAL A 6 26.09 -3.58 -16.93
CA VAL A 6 24.91 -3.05 -16.24
C VAL A 6 25.06 -1.54 -16.19
N ARG A 7 24.25 -0.82 -16.98
CA ARG A 7 24.19 0.64 -16.91
C ARG A 7 23.72 1.05 -15.51
N ALA A 8 24.51 1.90 -14.88
CA ALA A 8 24.24 2.44 -13.56
C ALA A 8 22.83 3.05 -13.48
N VAL A 9 22.11 2.61 -12.44
CA VAL A 9 20.83 3.13 -11.96
C VAL A 9 20.95 4.62 -11.73
N LYS A 10 20.04 5.43 -12.28
CA LYS A 10 19.94 6.85 -11.89
C LYS A 10 19.38 6.89 -10.47
N PRO A 11 20.08 7.46 -9.48
CA PRO A 11 19.52 7.65 -8.15
C PRO A 11 18.32 8.60 -8.22
N ILE A 12 17.36 8.39 -7.31
CA ILE A 12 16.32 9.37 -6.98
C ILE A 12 17.04 10.72 -6.76
N PRO A 13 16.68 11.79 -7.48
CA PRO A 13 17.42 13.04 -7.41
C PRO A 13 17.49 13.55 -5.96
N ASN A 14 18.72 13.82 -5.50
CA ASN A 14 18.95 14.55 -4.25
C ASN A 14 18.14 15.86 -4.28
N SER A 15 17.43 16.13 -3.18
CA SER A 15 16.48 17.22 -2.95
C SER A 15 17.06 18.64 -2.95
N ASN A 16 18.20 18.90 -3.61
CA ASN A 16 18.93 20.17 -3.51
C ASN A 16 19.09 20.91 -4.85
N LEU A 17 18.10 20.84 -5.75
CA LEU A 17 17.96 21.80 -6.85
C LEU A 17 16.85 22.80 -6.48
N TRP A 18 17.27 23.86 -5.79
CA TRP A 18 16.44 24.98 -5.35
C TRP A 18 15.88 25.76 -6.55
N ILE A 19 14.74 25.30 -7.07
CA ILE A 19 13.78 26.14 -7.77
C ILE A 19 12.94 26.77 -6.65
N GLY A 20 12.92 28.11 -6.59
CA GLY A 20 12.52 28.93 -5.44
C GLY A 20 11.40 28.36 -4.56
N GLU A 21 11.55 28.50 -3.23
CA GLU A 21 10.57 28.07 -2.23
C GLU A 21 9.17 28.54 -2.62
N ARG A 22 8.39 27.62 -3.20
CA ARG A 22 6.98 27.84 -3.44
C ARG A 22 6.27 27.93 -2.10
N ASP A 23 5.36 28.90 -2.00
CA ASP A 23 4.55 29.12 -0.82
C ASP A 23 3.71 27.86 -0.51
N ASN A 24 4.12 27.13 0.53
CA ASN A 24 3.48 25.88 0.93
C ASN A 24 2.12 26.11 1.63
N SER A 25 1.72 27.37 1.87
CA SER A 25 0.40 27.73 2.40
C SER A 25 -0.71 27.74 1.34
N ILE A 26 -0.35 27.71 0.06
CA ILE A 26 -1.30 27.65 -1.05
C ILE A 26 -2.10 26.34 -0.98
N LYS A 27 -3.37 26.39 -1.38
CA LYS A 27 -4.23 25.21 -1.48
C LYS A 27 -3.68 24.20 -2.51
N ILE A 28 -3.74 22.91 -2.17
CA ILE A 28 -3.27 21.84 -3.07
C ILE A 28 -4.16 21.72 -4.31
N ILE A 29 -5.48 21.88 -4.15
CA ILE A 29 -6.42 21.82 -5.27
C ILE A 29 -6.46 23.18 -5.99
N GLN A 30 -6.07 23.18 -7.27
CA GLN A 30 -5.95 24.36 -8.12
C GLN A 30 -6.64 24.15 -9.47
N GLU A 31 -7.45 25.12 -9.89
CA GLU A 31 -8.18 25.06 -11.17
C GLU A 31 -7.23 25.02 -12.38
N SER A 32 -6.09 25.72 -12.29
CA SER A 32 -5.05 25.73 -13.34
C SER A 32 -4.51 24.34 -13.66
N ILE A 33 -4.35 23.48 -12.64
CA ILE A 33 -3.90 22.10 -12.81
C ILE A 33 -4.99 21.27 -13.49
N ILE A 34 -6.24 21.42 -13.06
CA ILE A 34 -7.39 20.73 -13.66
C ILE A 34 -7.49 21.06 -15.15
N GLU A 35 -7.44 22.34 -15.50
CA GLU A 35 -7.47 22.78 -16.89
C GLU A 35 -6.29 22.24 -17.70
N THR A 36 -5.08 22.29 -17.15
CA THR A 36 -3.86 21.81 -17.82
C THR A 36 -3.95 20.33 -18.14
N VAL A 37 -4.36 19.51 -17.16
CA VAL A 37 -4.51 18.07 -17.33
C VAL A 37 -5.62 17.77 -18.35
N ASN A 38 -6.81 18.36 -18.18
CA ASN A 38 -7.96 18.03 -19.02
C ASN A 38 -7.85 18.54 -20.46
N LYS A 39 -7.03 19.56 -20.72
CA LYS A 39 -6.69 20.02 -22.09
C LYS A 39 -5.54 19.22 -22.72
N HIS A 40 -4.82 18.41 -21.96
CA HIS A 40 -3.66 17.69 -22.45
C HIS A 40 -4.10 16.46 -23.29
N PRO A 41 -3.74 16.38 -24.59
CA PRO A 41 -4.33 15.40 -25.51
C PRO A 41 -3.99 13.95 -25.14
N ASN A 42 -2.88 13.72 -24.45
CA ASN A 42 -2.40 12.40 -24.06
C ASN A 42 -2.49 12.15 -22.54
N ALA A 43 -3.30 12.93 -21.80
CA ALA A 43 -3.43 12.76 -20.36
C ALA A 43 -3.84 11.33 -20.01
N GLY A 44 -4.86 10.76 -20.67
CA GLY A 44 -5.38 9.43 -20.35
C GLY A 44 -6.14 9.34 -19.03
N TRP A 45 -6.25 10.44 -18.29
CA TRP A 45 -7.01 10.57 -17.05
C TRP A 45 -7.69 11.94 -16.95
N THR A 46 -8.67 12.03 -16.05
CA THR A 46 -9.44 13.24 -15.79
C THR A 46 -9.09 13.80 -14.43
N ALA A 47 -8.74 15.08 -14.40
CA ALA A 47 -8.59 15.86 -13.18
C ALA A 47 -9.92 16.52 -12.81
N ALA A 48 -10.21 16.62 -11.51
CA ALA A 48 -11.39 17.31 -11.01
C ALA A 48 -11.12 17.99 -9.68
N GLN A 49 -12.07 18.84 -9.26
CA GLN A 49 -12.15 19.32 -7.90
C GLN A 49 -12.40 18.13 -6.97
N ILE A 50 -11.52 17.91 -6.00
CA ILE A 50 -11.62 16.79 -5.06
C ILE A 50 -12.04 17.33 -3.68
N PRO A 51 -13.30 17.11 -3.24
CA PRO A 51 -13.79 17.64 -1.96
C PRO A 51 -12.95 17.22 -0.76
N TYR A 52 -12.36 16.02 -0.82
CA TYR A 52 -11.49 15.50 0.23
C TYR A 52 -10.28 16.41 0.52
N PHE A 53 -9.73 17.06 -0.51
CA PHE A 53 -8.56 17.94 -0.40
C PHE A 53 -8.88 19.43 -0.59
N ALA A 54 -10.14 19.82 -0.69
CA ALA A 54 -10.56 21.19 -1.02
C ALA A 54 -10.00 22.28 -0.06
N ASN A 55 -9.68 21.90 1.17
CA ASN A 55 -9.12 22.78 2.20
C ASN A 55 -7.68 22.46 2.58
N TYR A 56 -7.04 21.50 1.91
CA TYR A 56 -5.65 21.14 2.23
C TYR A 56 -4.70 22.16 1.60
N THR A 57 -3.71 22.60 2.36
CA THR A 57 -2.54 23.31 1.81
C THR A 57 -1.55 22.32 1.20
N ILE A 58 -0.59 22.83 0.41
CA ILE A 58 0.53 22.03 -0.07
C ILE A 58 1.31 21.42 1.12
N ALA A 59 1.55 22.18 2.19
CA ALA A 59 2.21 21.67 3.39
C ALA A 59 1.44 20.49 4.02
N GLN A 60 0.13 20.62 4.18
CA GLN A 60 -0.73 19.57 4.74
C GLN A 60 -0.78 18.34 3.82
N PHE A 61 -0.81 18.54 2.51
CA PHE A 61 -0.76 17.46 1.54
C PHE A 61 0.57 16.71 1.58
N LYS A 62 1.71 17.43 1.64
CA LYS A 62 3.03 16.80 1.85
C LYS A 62 3.07 16.00 3.14
N HIS A 63 2.43 16.49 4.19
CA HIS A 63 2.34 15.81 5.49
C HIS A 63 1.39 14.58 5.51
N ILE A 64 0.85 14.14 4.38
CA ILE A 64 0.20 12.81 4.29
C ILE A 64 0.96 11.84 3.37
N LEU A 65 2.06 12.30 2.76
CA LEU A 65 2.93 11.52 1.88
C LEU A 65 4.08 10.91 2.68
N GLY A 66 3.90 9.66 3.07
CA GLY A 66 4.67 9.07 4.15
C GLY A 66 5.99 8.51 3.72
N VAL A 67 6.25 8.46 2.41
CA VAL A 67 7.34 7.65 1.86
C VAL A 67 8.69 8.32 1.93
N LYS A 68 9.57 7.82 2.81
CA LYS A 68 11.00 8.14 2.80
C LYS A 68 11.75 7.22 1.83
N PRO A 69 12.74 7.75 1.10
CA PRO A 69 13.60 6.93 0.27
C PRO A 69 14.33 5.87 1.10
N THR A 70 14.09 4.60 0.82
CA THR A 70 14.75 3.50 1.52
C THR A 70 16.27 3.53 1.27
N PRO A 71 17.13 3.50 2.32
CA PRO A 71 18.57 3.53 2.15
C PRO A 71 19.09 2.38 1.29
N TRP A 72 20.08 2.65 0.43
CA TRP A 72 20.64 1.67 -0.50
C TRP A 72 21.21 0.41 0.20
N SER A 73 21.79 0.58 1.39
CA SER A 73 22.30 -0.52 2.21
C SER A 73 21.20 -1.48 2.67
N VAL A 74 19.99 -0.96 2.92
CA VAL A 74 18.82 -1.79 3.23
C VAL A 74 18.36 -2.52 1.98
N LEU A 75 18.21 -1.79 0.86
CA LEU A 75 17.72 -2.37 -0.40
C LEU A 75 18.57 -3.52 -0.94
N THR A 76 19.89 -3.47 -0.74
CA THR A 76 20.83 -4.52 -1.17
C THR A 76 20.86 -5.73 -0.24
N GLY A 77 20.45 -5.57 1.02
CA GLY A 77 20.33 -6.65 1.99
C GLY A 77 19.04 -7.46 1.87
N VAL A 78 18.05 -6.97 1.13
CA VAL A 78 16.73 -7.61 0.98
C VAL A 78 16.65 -8.42 -0.32
N PRO A 79 16.25 -9.70 -0.27
CA PRO A 79 16.14 -10.50 -1.47
C PRO A 79 15.03 -9.98 -2.39
N ALA A 80 15.33 -9.91 -3.70
CA ALA A 80 14.36 -9.62 -4.75
C ALA A 80 13.87 -10.92 -5.39
N LYS A 81 12.56 -11.13 -5.42
CA LYS A 81 11.94 -12.27 -6.10
C LYS A 81 11.78 -11.99 -7.59
N THR A 82 12.01 -13.04 -8.38
CA THR A 82 11.75 -13.10 -9.83
C THR A 82 10.87 -14.30 -10.14
N TYR A 83 10.19 -14.27 -11.29
CA TYR A 83 9.25 -15.30 -11.70
C TYR A 83 9.56 -15.84 -13.09
N SER A 84 9.22 -17.11 -13.34
CA SER A 84 9.43 -17.74 -14.64
C SER A 84 8.58 -17.07 -15.72
N ARG A 85 9.20 -16.70 -16.84
CA ARG A 85 8.51 -16.16 -18.04
C ARG A 85 7.55 -17.14 -18.71
N SER A 86 7.62 -18.41 -18.34
CA SER A 86 6.66 -19.42 -18.79
C SER A 86 5.29 -19.30 -18.12
N LEU A 87 5.18 -18.53 -17.03
CA LEU A 87 3.91 -18.33 -16.33
C LEU A 87 2.97 -17.50 -17.19
N LYS A 88 1.87 -18.12 -17.64
CA LYS A 88 0.84 -17.42 -18.42
C LYS A 88 -0.05 -16.61 -17.48
N LEU A 89 0.11 -15.29 -17.54
CA LEU A 89 -0.68 -14.33 -16.77
C LEU A 89 -1.85 -13.82 -17.63
N PRO A 90 -3.04 -13.59 -17.03
CA PRO A 90 -4.17 -13.04 -17.77
C PRO A 90 -3.90 -11.58 -18.16
N LYS A 91 -4.56 -11.12 -19.24
CA LYS A 91 -4.46 -9.73 -19.70
C LYS A 91 -4.98 -8.74 -18.66
N GLU A 92 -6.03 -9.14 -17.95
CA GLU A 92 -6.64 -8.38 -16.86
C GLU A 92 -6.72 -9.24 -15.61
N PHE A 93 -6.51 -8.63 -14.45
CA PHE A 93 -6.61 -9.29 -13.17
C PHE A 93 -7.08 -8.32 -12.11
N ASP A 94 -8.05 -8.76 -11.31
CA ASP A 94 -8.52 -8.05 -10.12
C ASP A 94 -8.59 -9.02 -8.96
N ALA A 95 -7.74 -8.81 -7.96
CA ALA A 95 -7.68 -9.62 -6.75
C ALA A 95 -9.03 -9.72 -6.03
N ARG A 96 -9.88 -8.68 -6.12
CA ARG A 96 -11.21 -8.66 -5.50
C ARG A 96 -12.15 -9.68 -6.14
N SER A 97 -12.00 -9.90 -7.45
CA SER A 97 -12.81 -10.86 -8.20
C SER A 97 -12.29 -12.28 -8.00
N GLU A 98 -10.97 -12.48 -8.07
CA GLU A 98 -10.34 -13.79 -7.88
C GLU A 98 -10.54 -14.32 -6.45
N TRP A 99 -10.43 -13.44 -5.45
CA TRP A 99 -10.60 -13.78 -4.03
C TRP A 99 -11.78 -13.04 -3.41
N SER A 100 -12.96 -13.16 -4.02
CA SER A 100 -14.20 -12.47 -3.61
C SER A 100 -14.68 -12.74 -2.18
N HIS A 101 -14.23 -13.83 -1.56
CA HIS A 101 -14.49 -14.14 -0.15
C HIS A 101 -13.61 -13.33 0.82
N CYS A 102 -12.55 -12.67 0.33
CA CYS A 102 -11.66 -11.79 1.09
C CYS A 102 -12.08 -10.33 0.93
N SER A 103 -13.09 -9.89 1.69
CA SER A 103 -13.71 -8.56 1.59
C SER A 103 -12.73 -7.38 1.73
N THR A 104 -11.67 -7.58 2.50
CA THR A 104 -10.58 -6.66 2.82
C THR A 104 -9.68 -6.25 1.64
N ILE A 105 -9.64 -7.05 0.57
CA ILE A 105 -8.89 -6.70 -0.65
C ILE A 105 -9.40 -5.37 -1.19
N GLY A 106 -10.72 -5.23 -1.25
CA GLY A 106 -11.41 -4.03 -1.73
C GLY A 106 -11.74 -3.02 -0.64
N THR A 107 -11.30 -3.21 0.60
CA THR A 107 -11.50 -2.20 1.63
C THR A 107 -10.61 -1.01 1.34
N ILE A 108 -11.25 0.12 1.03
CA ILE A 108 -10.65 1.45 1.02
C ILE A 108 -10.66 1.99 2.44
N LEU A 109 -9.48 2.42 2.89
CA LEU A 109 -9.32 2.93 4.23
C LEU A 109 -9.54 4.45 4.21
N ALA A 110 -10.31 4.92 5.18
CA ALA A 110 -10.59 6.34 5.39
C ALA A 110 -9.71 6.83 6.55
N PHE A 111 -8.41 6.99 6.30
CA PHE A 111 -7.52 7.53 7.31
C PHE A 111 -7.38 9.02 7.08
N VAL A 112 -7.77 9.81 8.09
CA VAL A 112 -7.37 11.20 8.13
C VAL A 112 -6.08 11.27 8.91
N VAL A 113 -5.09 11.85 8.24
CA VAL A 113 -3.79 12.26 8.75
C VAL A 113 -2.90 11.08 9.18
N ILE A 114 -1.71 11.10 8.57
CA ILE A 114 -0.52 10.28 8.84
C ILE A 114 -0.46 8.95 8.08
N PHE A 115 0.20 9.03 6.91
CA PHE A 115 1.37 8.21 6.55
C PHE A 115 1.27 6.69 6.69
N LYS A 116 0.07 6.14 6.55
CA LYS A 116 -0.21 4.70 6.50
C LYS A 116 0.00 4.07 5.13
N SER A 117 0.54 4.85 4.22
CA SER A 117 0.80 4.46 2.85
C SER A 117 1.55 3.11 2.82
N TRP A 118 2.38 2.87 3.83
CA TRP A 118 3.20 1.68 4.02
C TRP A 118 2.56 0.48 4.71
N THR A 119 1.24 0.51 4.91
CA THR A 119 0.61 -0.50 5.75
C THR A 119 0.45 -1.79 4.96
N MET A 120 1.09 -2.82 5.49
CA MET A 120 1.19 -4.16 4.96
C MET A 120 -0.15 -4.84 4.69
N PHE A 121 -0.27 -5.42 3.49
CA PHE A 121 -1.41 -6.24 3.11
C PHE A 121 -0.95 -7.67 2.94
N VAL A 122 -1.41 -8.54 3.82
CA VAL A 122 -1.03 -9.96 3.77
C VAL A 122 -2.25 -10.76 3.41
N ILE A 123 -2.19 -11.43 2.26
CA ILE A 123 -3.21 -12.37 1.83
C ILE A 123 -2.58 -13.76 1.77
N MET A 124 -3.20 -14.71 2.45
CA MET A 124 -2.84 -16.11 2.32
C MET A 124 -3.34 -16.62 0.97
N ARG A 125 -2.43 -16.91 0.02
CA ARG A 125 -2.70 -17.95 -0.98
C ARG A 125 -2.00 -19.25 -0.60
N ARG A 126 -2.76 -20.36 -0.63
CA ARG A 126 -2.23 -21.72 -0.73
C ARG A 126 -2.40 -22.17 -2.18
N SER A 127 -1.29 -22.51 -2.84
CA SER A 127 -1.14 -22.65 -4.30
C SER A 127 -2.20 -23.51 -5.01
N ARG A 128 -2.59 -23.11 -6.23
CA ARG A 128 -3.53 -23.84 -7.14
C ARG A 128 -3.14 -25.31 -7.40
N SER A 129 -1.86 -25.69 -7.29
CA SER A 129 -1.37 -27.03 -7.65
C SER A 129 -1.77 -28.15 -6.69
N LEU A 130 -2.19 -27.85 -5.45
CA LEU A 130 -2.57 -28.87 -4.47
C LEU A 130 -4.03 -29.35 -4.61
N TRP A 131 -4.85 -28.62 -5.39
CA TRP A 131 -6.30 -28.84 -5.47
C TRP A 131 -6.72 -29.95 -6.44
N LEU A 132 -5.94 -30.21 -7.49
CA LEU A 132 -6.20 -31.34 -8.39
C LEU A 132 -6.04 -32.71 -7.72
N LEU A 133 -5.31 -32.78 -6.60
CA LEU A 133 -5.09 -34.03 -5.86
C LEU A 133 -6.07 -34.27 -4.71
N LEU A 134 -6.79 -33.24 -4.22
CA LEU A 134 -7.60 -33.36 -2.99
C LEU A 134 -9.10 -33.12 -3.18
N GLY A 135 -9.59 -32.74 -4.37
CA GLY A 135 -11.03 -32.77 -4.70
C GLY A 135 -11.96 -31.88 -3.86
N ILE A 136 -11.43 -31.02 -2.99
CA ILE A 136 -12.21 -30.06 -2.21
C ILE A 136 -12.50 -28.88 -3.18
N ARG A 137 -13.50 -28.02 -2.94
CA ARG A 137 -13.78 -26.84 -3.80
C ARG A 137 -14.10 -25.57 -3.02
N ARG A 138 -13.51 -25.42 -1.83
CA ARG A 138 -13.87 -24.38 -0.87
C ARG A 138 -12.61 -23.79 -0.26
N CYS A 139 -12.55 -22.49 -0.06
CA CYS A 139 -11.67 -21.93 0.96
C CYS A 139 -12.04 -22.63 2.28
N GLY A 140 -11.25 -23.66 2.62
CA GLY A 140 -11.57 -24.62 3.66
C GLY A 140 -11.25 -24.05 5.02
N VAL A 141 -12.12 -23.15 5.48
CA VAL A 141 -12.29 -22.84 6.90
C VAL A 141 -13.81 -22.96 7.18
N PRO A 142 -14.24 -23.63 8.26
CA PRO A 142 -15.65 -23.78 8.59
C PRO A 142 -16.36 -22.43 8.68
N PRO A 143 -17.71 -22.39 8.52
CA PRO A 143 -18.48 -21.18 8.74
C PRO A 143 -18.21 -20.68 10.16
N GLY A 144 -17.61 -19.50 10.33
CA GLY A 144 -17.35 -18.88 11.63
C GLY A 144 -15.88 -18.64 11.99
N SER A 145 -14.90 -19.01 11.17
CA SER A 145 -13.48 -18.65 11.40
C SER A 145 -12.95 -17.74 10.28
N PHE A 146 -13.54 -16.55 10.19
CA PHE A 146 -13.04 -15.48 9.32
C PHE A 146 -11.69 -14.99 9.87
N LEU A 147 -10.59 -15.34 9.21
CA LEU A 147 -9.36 -14.57 9.33
C LEU A 147 -9.62 -13.27 8.56
N HIS A 148 -10.12 -12.24 9.25
CA HIS A 148 -10.11 -10.88 8.73
C HIS A 148 -8.64 -10.52 8.46
N PRO A 149 -8.18 -10.41 7.20
CA PRO A 149 -6.81 -9.98 6.99
C PRO A 149 -6.68 -8.56 7.50
N PHE A 150 -5.62 -8.42 8.25
CA PHE A 150 -5.67 -7.66 9.46
C PHE A 150 -5.30 -6.20 9.19
N GLN A 151 -6.01 -5.28 9.83
CA GLN A 151 -5.70 -3.86 9.77
C GLN A 151 -4.73 -3.51 10.91
N HIS A 152 -3.45 -3.82 10.70
CA HIS A 152 -2.43 -3.84 11.75
C HIS A 152 -1.70 -2.50 11.95
N VAL A 153 -2.44 -1.39 12.05
CA VAL A 153 -1.82 -0.11 11.74
C VAL A 153 -1.18 0.58 12.92
N ASN A 154 -1.84 0.58 14.07
CA ASN A 154 -1.38 1.37 15.21
C ASN A 154 -0.14 0.75 15.90
N ASP A 155 -0.14 -0.56 16.09
CA ASP A 155 1.00 -1.31 16.63
C ASP A 155 2.25 -1.13 15.77
N LEU A 156 2.14 -1.30 14.45
CA LEU A 156 3.27 -1.11 13.55
C LEU A 156 3.83 0.32 13.63
N LEU A 157 2.94 1.32 13.53
CA LEU A 157 3.30 2.74 13.55
C LEU A 157 3.97 3.15 14.86
N ALA A 158 3.41 2.74 16.00
CA ALA A 158 3.86 3.15 17.32
C ALA A 158 5.04 2.32 17.85
N CYS A 159 5.07 1.01 17.56
CA CYS A 159 5.98 0.05 18.19
C CYS A 159 7.16 -0.39 17.34
N CYS A 160 7.20 -0.09 16.04
CA CYS A 160 8.39 -0.38 15.22
C CYS A 160 9.58 0.53 15.54
N GLY A 161 9.29 1.79 15.90
CA GLY A 161 10.32 2.79 16.18
C GLY A 161 11.25 3.02 15.00
N TYR A 162 12.51 3.38 15.30
CA TYR A 162 13.53 3.77 14.33
C TYR A 162 13.84 2.73 13.25
N MET A 163 13.49 1.46 13.47
CA MET A 163 13.62 0.41 12.45
C MET A 163 12.77 0.73 11.22
N CYS A 164 11.54 1.20 11.43
CA CYS A 164 10.62 1.53 10.35
C CYS A 164 10.73 2.99 9.92
N GLY A 165 11.49 3.84 10.60
CA GLY A 165 11.60 5.28 10.32
C GLY A 165 11.14 6.13 11.51
N ASP A 166 10.45 7.23 11.23
CA ASP A 166 10.09 8.26 12.21
C ASP A 166 8.59 8.24 12.54
N GLY A 167 7.96 7.07 12.42
CA GLY A 167 6.55 6.87 12.72
C GLY A 167 5.66 7.80 11.89
N CYS A 168 5.03 8.76 12.56
CA CYS A 168 4.19 9.75 11.93
C CYS A 168 4.92 10.80 11.10
N ASP A 169 6.24 10.77 10.98
CA ASP A 169 6.97 11.66 10.06
C ASP A 169 7.54 10.92 8.85
N GLY A 170 7.03 9.69 8.62
CA GLY A 170 7.36 8.83 7.49
C GLY A 170 8.19 7.61 7.88
N GLY A 171 8.08 6.56 7.09
CA GLY A 171 8.67 5.24 7.36
C GLY A 171 9.60 4.68 6.26
N TYR A 172 9.70 3.35 6.17
CA TYR A 172 10.27 2.60 5.05
C TYR A 172 9.44 1.30 4.89
N PRO A 173 8.89 0.99 3.69
CA PRO A 173 7.88 -0.05 3.55
C PRO A 173 8.47 -1.42 3.85
N ILE A 174 9.64 -1.69 3.28
CA ILE A 174 10.32 -2.97 3.47
C ILE A 174 10.71 -3.21 4.94
N MET A 175 10.99 -2.16 5.71
CA MET A 175 11.30 -2.31 7.13
C MET A 175 10.06 -2.63 7.97
N ALA A 176 8.87 -2.19 7.55
CA ALA A 176 7.61 -2.65 8.16
C ALA A 176 7.42 -4.15 7.96
N TRP A 177 7.73 -4.70 6.78
CA TRP A 177 7.72 -6.14 6.56
C TRP A 177 8.76 -6.87 7.43
N HIS A 178 9.97 -6.31 7.60
CA HIS A 178 10.96 -6.87 8.52
C HIS A 178 10.46 -6.90 9.97
N TYR A 179 9.82 -5.83 10.43
CA TYR A 179 9.20 -5.80 11.76
C TYR A 179 8.13 -6.88 11.88
N PHE A 180 7.31 -7.09 10.85
CA PHE A 180 6.29 -8.14 10.86
C PHE A 180 6.86 -9.55 10.95
N VAL A 181 8.04 -9.79 10.37
CA VAL A 181 8.76 -11.06 10.52
C VAL A 181 9.29 -11.23 11.94
N GLN A 182 9.93 -10.19 12.49
CA GLN A 182 10.67 -10.30 13.75
C GLN A 182 9.77 -10.23 14.98
N ASN A 183 8.83 -9.27 15.00
CA ASN A 183 8.05 -8.92 16.18
C ASN A 183 6.57 -9.26 16.02
N GLY A 184 6.11 -9.36 14.78
CA GLY A 184 4.70 -9.52 14.47
C GLY A 184 3.87 -8.27 14.79
N VAL A 185 2.60 -8.29 14.40
CA VAL A 185 1.65 -7.19 14.67
C VAL A 185 0.31 -7.71 15.18
N VAL A 186 -0.34 -6.97 16.07
CA VAL A 186 -1.64 -7.31 16.67
C VAL A 186 -2.79 -6.87 15.79
N THR A 187 -3.93 -7.53 15.91
CA THR A 187 -5.12 -7.25 15.11
C THR A 187 -5.78 -5.91 15.46
N ASP A 188 -6.60 -5.37 14.55
CA ASP A 188 -7.34 -4.12 14.78
C ASP A 188 -8.37 -4.28 15.91
N GLU A 189 -8.83 -5.50 16.20
CA GLU A 189 -9.67 -5.77 17.38
C GLU A 189 -8.89 -5.58 18.70
N CYS A 190 -7.59 -5.88 18.72
CA CYS A 190 -6.75 -5.67 19.89
C CYS A 190 -6.38 -4.20 20.04
N ASP A 191 -5.92 -3.55 18.96
CA ASP A 191 -5.47 -2.16 18.98
C ASP A 191 -6.10 -1.38 17.81
N PRO A 192 -7.38 -0.99 17.96
CA PRO A 192 -8.11 -0.33 16.90
C PRO A 192 -7.45 1.00 16.58
N TYR A 193 -7.48 1.37 15.31
CA TYR A 193 -6.90 2.65 14.91
C TYR A 193 -7.52 3.83 15.67
N PHE A 194 -6.66 4.71 16.20
CA PHE A 194 -7.05 5.79 17.10
C PHE A 194 -7.91 6.88 16.44
N ASP A 195 -7.92 6.98 15.10
CA ASP A 195 -8.81 7.88 14.37
C ASP A 195 -9.76 7.12 13.43
N GLN A 196 -10.84 6.57 14.01
CA GLN A 196 -11.93 5.95 13.24
C GLN A 196 -12.89 6.99 12.60
N LYS A 197 -12.74 8.28 12.91
CA LYS A 197 -13.72 9.31 12.53
C LYS A 197 -13.28 10.17 11.37
N GLY A 198 -12.02 10.07 10.94
CA GLY A 198 -11.51 10.71 9.74
C GLY A 198 -11.89 12.19 9.70
N CYS A 199 -11.13 13.07 10.37
CA CYS A 199 -11.49 14.47 10.64
C CYS A 199 -12.39 15.11 9.56
N LYS A 200 -13.70 15.06 9.79
CA LYS A 200 -14.54 16.19 9.44
C LYS A 200 -14.05 17.29 10.38
N HIS A 201 -13.36 18.31 9.89
CA HIS A 201 -13.40 19.71 10.33
C HIS A 201 -12.14 20.49 9.88
N PRO A 202 -12.24 21.81 9.62
CA PRO A 202 -11.09 22.68 9.36
C PRO A 202 -10.25 22.83 10.64
N GLY A 203 -8.91 22.82 10.52
CA GLY A 203 -8.00 23.04 11.65
C GLY A 203 -7.20 21.83 12.15
N CYS A 204 -6.92 20.84 11.30
CA CYS A 204 -5.91 19.80 11.60
C CYS A 204 -4.48 20.38 11.49
N GLU A 205 -4.17 21.28 12.41
CA GLU A 205 -2.81 21.57 12.87
C GLU A 205 -2.78 21.48 14.40
N PRO A 206 -1.69 20.99 14.99
CA PRO A 206 -0.47 20.51 14.34
C PRO A 206 -0.48 18.98 14.16
N ALA A 207 0.49 18.49 13.38
CA ALA A 207 0.91 17.10 13.26
C ALA A 207 0.57 16.27 14.50
N TYR A 208 -0.23 15.20 14.34
CA TYR A 208 -0.43 14.30 15.47
C TYR A 208 0.90 13.59 15.73
N PRO A 209 1.48 13.74 16.94
CA PRO A 209 2.73 13.07 17.26
C PRO A 209 2.52 11.56 17.15
N THR A 210 3.59 10.84 16.80
CA THR A 210 3.59 9.38 16.84
C THR A 210 3.05 8.88 18.18
N PRO A 211 1.94 8.10 18.19
CA PRO A 211 1.41 7.55 19.42
C PRO A 211 2.49 6.76 20.16
N LYS A 212 2.43 6.78 21.48
CA LYS A 212 3.33 5.95 22.29
C LYS A 212 2.98 4.47 22.05
N CYS A 213 3.99 3.63 21.87
CA CYS A 213 3.80 2.19 21.82
C CYS A 213 3.20 1.67 23.13
N GLU A 214 1.95 1.24 23.08
CA GLU A 214 1.27 0.58 24.20
C GLU A 214 1.16 -0.91 23.91
N LYS A 215 1.95 -1.75 24.60
CA LYS A 215 1.92 -3.21 24.44
C LYS A 215 0.76 -3.87 25.18
N LYS A 216 -0.46 -3.37 24.96
CA LYS A 216 -1.71 -3.86 25.57
C LYS A 216 -2.87 -3.70 24.58
N CYS A 217 -3.77 -4.66 24.56
CA CYS A 217 -5.00 -4.50 23.79
C CYS A 217 -5.90 -3.45 24.48
N LYS A 218 -6.60 -2.64 23.69
CA LYS A 218 -7.63 -1.70 24.17
C LYS A 218 -8.89 -2.42 24.61
N VAL A 219 -9.20 -3.56 23.98
CA VAL A 219 -10.32 -4.43 24.34
C VAL A 219 -9.92 -5.33 25.52
N GLN A 220 -10.80 -5.40 26.53
CA GLN A 220 -10.62 -6.27 27.70
C GLN A 220 -10.68 -7.75 27.27
N ASN A 221 -9.94 -8.62 27.97
CA ASN A 221 -9.85 -10.08 27.72
C ASN A 221 -8.99 -10.53 26.52
N GLN A 222 -8.21 -9.65 25.90
CA GLN A 222 -7.19 -10.04 24.91
C GLN A 222 -5.78 -9.77 25.43
N VAL A 223 -4.88 -10.74 25.20
CA VAL A 223 -3.46 -10.61 25.54
C VAL A 223 -2.70 -10.19 24.28
N TRP A 224 -2.03 -9.04 24.36
CA TRP A 224 -1.28 -8.44 23.25
C TRP A 224 -0.33 -9.42 22.54
N GLN A 225 0.42 -10.21 23.30
CA GLN A 225 1.37 -11.18 22.73
C GLN A 225 0.68 -12.36 22.03
N ASP A 226 -0.53 -12.71 22.47
CA ASP A 226 -1.28 -13.84 21.92
C ASP A 226 -2.00 -13.45 20.62
N THR A 227 -2.31 -12.16 20.45
CA THR A 227 -2.93 -11.61 19.23
C THR A 227 -1.93 -11.19 18.15
N LYS A 228 -0.62 -11.35 18.39
CA LYS A 228 0.44 -11.12 17.40
C LYS A 228 0.36 -12.12 16.24
N HIS A 229 0.39 -11.59 15.03
CA HIS A 229 0.51 -12.30 13.77
C HIS A 229 1.88 -12.04 13.16
N PHE A 230 2.38 -12.96 12.33
CA PHE A 230 3.74 -12.89 11.78
C PHE A 230 3.78 -13.16 10.28
N SER A 231 4.77 -12.59 9.59
CA SER A 231 5.22 -13.07 8.28
C SER A 231 6.38 -14.04 8.44
N VAL A 232 6.54 -14.97 7.49
CA VAL A 232 7.72 -15.85 7.42
C VAL A 232 8.93 -15.13 6.82
N ASN A 233 8.71 -14.12 5.98
CA ASN A 233 9.76 -13.39 5.28
C ASN A 233 9.33 -11.99 4.85
N ALA A 234 10.33 -11.18 4.54
CA ALA A 234 10.17 -9.88 3.90
C ALA A 234 11.05 -9.91 2.66
N TYR A 235 10.49 -9.52 1.51
CA TYR A 235 11.21 -9.51 0.24
C TYR A 235 10.72 -8.39 -0.65
N ARG A 236 11.58 -8.03 -1.60
CA ARG A 236 11.21 -7.15 -2.71
C ARG A 236 10.77 -8.00 -3.90
N VAL A 237 9.99 -7.42 -4.78
CA VAL A 237 9.75 -7.99 -6.12
C VAL A 237 10.64 -7.26 -7.10
N ASN A 238 11.22 -7.99 -8.05
CA ASN A 238 12.00 -7.38 -9.12
C ASN A 238 11.13 -6.41 -9.92
N SER A 239 11.70 -5.30 -10.37
CA SER A 239 10.98 -4.19 -11.00
C SER A 239 10.43 -4.48 -12.39
N ASP A 240 10.54 -5.72 -12.86
CA ASP A 240 9.90 -6.13 -14.10
C ASP A 240 8.38 -6.27 -13.89
N PRO A 241 7.53 -5.64 -14.73
CA PRO A 241 6.08 -5.75 -14.61
C PRO A 241 5.57 -7.19 -14.59
N HIS A 242 6.22 -8.11 -15.30
CA HIS A 242 5.86 -9.53 -15.26
C HIS A 242 6.04 -10.13 -13.85
N ASP A 243 7.13 -9.80 -13.16
CA ASP A 243 7.41 -10.34 -11.83
C ASP A 243 6.42 -9.77 -10.80
N ILE A 244 6.08 -8.48 -10.92
CA ILE A 244 5.06 -7.83 -10.10
C ILE A 244 3.67 -8.44 -10.35
N MET A 245 3.26 -8.60 -11.62
CA MET A 245 2.01 -9.28 -11.97
C MET A 245 2.00 -10.72 -11.45
N ALA A 246 3.11 -11.45 -11.57
CA ALA A 246 3.23 -12.82 -11.10
C ALA A 246 3.14 -12.96 -9.58
N GLU A 247 3.72 -12.03 -8.83
CA GLU A 247 3.58 -11.94 -7.37
C GLU A 247 2.10 -11.71 -7.02
N VAL A 248 1.48 -10.68 -7.62
CA VAL A 248 0.08 -10.34 -7.34
C VAL A 248 -0.85 -11.50 -7.69
N TYR A 249 -0.63 -12.15 -8.83
CA TYR A 249 -1.42 -13.30 -9.28
C TYR A 249 -1.33 -14.50 -8.33
N GLN A 250 -0.13 -14.77 -7.80
CA GLN A 250 0.14 -16.00 -7.05
C GLN A 250 -0.01 -15.83 -5.55
N ASN A 251 0.22 -14.64 -5.00
CA ASN A 251 0.29 -14.42 -3.56
C ASN A 251 -0.66 -13.33 -3.08
N GLY A 252 -1.33 -12.62 -3.99
CA GLY A 252 -2.28 -11.56 -3.66
C GLY A 252 -1.64 -10.17 -3.69
N PRO A 253 -2.39 -9.14 -3.25
CA PRO A 253 -1.94 -7.75 -3.28
C PRO A 253 -0.57 -7.54 -2.66
N VAL A 254 0.18 -6.63 -3.25
CA VAL A 254 1.50 -6.20 -2.77
C VAL A 254 1.46 -4.72 -2.40
N GLU A 255 2.45 -4.33 -1.62
CA GLU A 255 2.67 -2.93 -1.29
C GLU A 255 3.65 -2.32 -2.28
N VAL A 256 3.30 -1.15 -2.82
CA VAL A 256 4.16 -0.40 -3.74
C VAL A 256 4.27 1.04 -3.27
N ALA A 257 5.40 1.69 -3.53
CA ALA A 257 5.57 3.12 -3.32
C ALA A 257 5.82 3.84 -4.65
N PHE A 258 5.35 5.09 -4.75
CA PHE A 258 5.59 5.95 -5.91
C PHE A 258 5.73 7.41 -5.51
N THR A 259 6.32 8.19 -6.40
CA THR A 259 6.47 9.64 -6.22
C THR A 259 5.15 10.34 -6.57
N VAL A 260 4.61 11.08 -5.62
CA VAL A 260 3.40 11.88 -5.80
C VAL A 260 3.77 13.29 -6.24
N TYR A 261 3.07 13.76 -7.28
CA TYR A 261 3.12 15.13 -7.77
C TYR A 261 1.82 15.87 -7.44
N GLU A 262 1.82 17.20 -7.54
CA GLU A 262 0.64 18.04 -7.23
C GLU A 262 -0.60 17.64 -8.04
N ASP A 263 -0.43 17.27 -9.31
CA ASP A 263 -1.53 16.89 -10.18
C ASP A 263 -2.27 15.62 -9.71
N PHE A 264 -1.57 14.68 -9.05
CA PHE A 264 -2.20 13.46 -8.51
C PHE A 264 -3.27 13.75 -7.46
N ALA A 265 -3.15 14.86 -6.71
CA ALA A 265 -4.19 15.27 -5.76
C ALA A 265 -5.55 15.51 -6.42
N HIS A 266 -5.56 15.77 -7.73
CA HIS A 266 -6.74 16.08 -8.55
C HIS A 266 -7.31 14.86 -9.27
N TYR A 267 -6.70 13.68 -9.13
CA TYR A 267 -7.11 12.47 -9.86
C TYR A 267 -8.59 12.13 -9.59
N LYS A 268 -9.37 11.98 -10.66
CA LYS A 268 -10.75 11.52 -10.60
C LYS A 268 -10.96 10.14 -11.21
N SER A 269 -10.45 9.90 -12.42
CA SER A 269 -10.62 8.64 -13.14
C SER A 269 -9.64 8.54 -14.31
N GLY A 270 -9.54 7.35 -14.91
CA GLY A 270 -8.65 7.05 -16.05
C GLY A 270 -7.29 6.49 -15.63
N ILE A 271 -6.30 6.52 -16.52
CA ILE A 271 -4.95 6.00 -16.28
C ILE A 271 -4.03 7.17 -16.00
N TYR A 272 -3.65 7.34 -14.74
CA TYR A 272 -2.76 8.41 -14.32
C TYR A 272 -1.39 8.31 -15.00
N LYS A 273 -0.94 9.48 -15.47
CA LYS A 273 0.39 9.81 -15.97
C LYS A 273 0.68 11.22 -15.48
N HIS A 274 1.87 11.46 -14.93
CA HIS A 274 2.20 12.79 -14.46
C HIS A 274 2.29 13.77 -15.65
N ILE A 275 1.61 14.92 -15.54
CA ILE A 275 1.55 15.96 -16.57
C ILE A 275 2.16 17.27 -16.06
N THR A 276 1.86 17.66 -14.83
CA THR A 276 2.26 18.97 -14.30
C THR A 276 2.38 19.00 -12.78
N GLY A 277 2.99 20.06 -12.26
CA GLY A 277 3.12 20.30 -10.84
C GLY A 277 4.39 19.75 -10.21
N GLY A 278 4.69 20.23 -9.00
CA GLY A 278 5.87 19.85 -8.24
C GLY A 278 5.80 18.45 -7.66
N MET A 279 6.98 17.87 -7.39
CA MET A 279 7.10 16.68 -6.54
C MET A 279 6.68 17.03 -5.11
N MET A 280 5.75 16.26 -4.55
CA MET A 280 5.20 16.48 -3.22
C MET A 280 5.84 15.54 -2.18
N GLY A 281 6.20 14.33 -2.58
CA GLY A 281 6.81 13.34 -1.68
C GLY A 281 6.54 11.93 -2.20
N GLY A 282 6.87 10.92 -1.43
CA GLY A 282 6.52 9.54 -1.76
C GLY A 282 5.23 9.09 -1.07
N HIS A 283 4.49 8.20 -1.72
CA HIS A 283 3.30 7.57 -1.15
C HIS A 283 3.28 6.08 -1.48
N ALA A 284 2.98 5.26 -0.48
CA ALA A 284 2.76 3.83 -0.62
C ALA A 284 1.26 3.46 -0.67
N VAL A 285 0.95 2.43 -1.43
CA VAL A 285 -0.41 2.04 -1.79
C VAL A 285 -0.48 0.54 -2.03
N LYS A 286 -1.70 0.01 -2.08
CA LYS A 286 -1.94 -1.40 -2.34
C LYS A 286 -2.15 -1.66 -3.82
N LEU A 287 -1.26 -2.42 -4.44
CA LEU A 287 -1.45 -2.93 -5.80
C LEU A 287 -2.31 -4.19 -5.76
N ILE A 288 -3.49 -4.16 -6.40
CA ILE A 288 -4.47 -5.26 -6.35
C ILE A 288 -4.73 -5.91 -7.71
N GLY A 289 -4.16 -5.39 -8.79
CA GLY A 289 -4.46 -5.91 -10.12
C GLY A 289 -3.84 -5.09 -11.25
N TRP A 290 -4.24 -5.43 -12.47
CA TRP A 290 -3.81 -4.76 -13.69
C TRP A 290 -4.85 -4.97 -14.80
N GLY A 291 -4.69 -4.21 -15.88
CA GLY A 291 -5.44 -4.44 -17.10
C GLY A 291 -4.86 -3.67 -18.28
N THR A 292 -5.64 -3.60 -19.34
CA THR A 292 -5.36 -2.78 -20.53
C THR A 292 -6.63 -2.03 -20.88
N SER A 293 -6.56 -0.72 -21.13
CA SER A 293 -7.71 0.05 -21.59
C SER A 293 -8.14 -0.35 -23.01
N ASP A 294 -9.32 0.09 -23.43
CA ASP A 294 -9.79 -0.06 -24.80
C ASP A 294 -8.86 0.61 -25.83
N ALA A 295 -8.14 1.66 -25.40
CA ALA A 295 -7.13 2.35 -26.19
C ALA A 295 -5.78 1.61 -26.27
N GLY A 296 -5.64 0.46 -25.58
CA GLY A 296 -4.43 -0.35 -25.57
C GLY A 296 -3.38 0.07 -24.53
N GLU A 297 -3.72 0.97 -23.59
CA GLU A 297 -2.81 1.38 -22.53
C GLU A 297 -2.88 0.44 -21.34
N ASP A 298 -1.74 -0.15 -21.00
CA ASP A 298 -1.56 -1.03 -19.86
C ASP A 298 -1.55 -0.23 -18.54
N TYR A 299 -2.24 -0.73 -17.52
CA TYR A 299 -2.32 -0.06 -16.22
C TYR A 299 -2.19 -1.02 -15.04
N TRP A 300 -1.73 -0.47 -13.92
CA TRP A 300 -1.86 -1.04 -12.59
C TRP A 300 -3.16 -0.56 -11.94
N LEU A 301 -3.85 -1.45 -11.20
CA LEU A 301 -5.04 -1.13 -10.41
C LEU A 301 -4.67 -1.08 -8.93
N LEU A 302 -4.91 0.07 -8.29
CA LEU A 302 -4.49 0.31 -6.92
C LEU A 302 -5.63 0.79 -6.03
N ALA A 303 -5.58 0.35 -4.78
CA ALA A 303 -6.43 0.86 -3.71
C ALA A 303 -5.66 1.89 -2.90
N ASN A 304 -6.17 3.12 -2.86
CA ASN A 304 -5.60 4.21 -2.07
C ASN A 304 -6.18 4.20 -0.64
N GLN A 305 -5.69 5.12 0.20
CA GLN A 305 -6.01 5.23 1.61
C GLN A 305 -6.56 6.61 1.99
N TRP A 306 -7.14 7.32 1.02
CA TRP A 306 -7.69 8.67 1.16
C TRP A 306 -9.23 8.68 1.11
N ASN A 307 -9.85 7.64 1.69
CA ASN A 307 -11.30 7.42 1.67
C ASN A 307 -11.87 7.21 0.26
N ARG A 308 -13.14 6.79 0.18
CA ARG A 308 -13.88 6.55 -1.06
C ARG A 308 -14.27 7.83 -1.80
N GLY A 309 -14.16 9.00 -1.14
CA GLY A 309 -14.43 10.30 -1.76
C GLY A 309 -13.35 10.80 -2.72
N TRP A 310 -12.17 10.16 -2.73
CA TRP A 310 -11.07 10.47 -3.63
C TRP A 310 -11.02 9.48 -4.81
N GLY A 311 -10.65 9.95 -6.01
CA GLY A 311 -10.49 9.10 -7.19
C GLY A 311 -11.77 8.39 -7.63
N ASP A 312 -11.60 7.14 -8.07
CA ASP A 312 -12.65 6.23 -8.52
C ASP A 312 -13.06 5.32 -7.35
N ASP A 313 -13.93 5.83 -6.46
CA ASP A 313 -14.36 5.14 -5.23
C ASP A 313 -13.16 4.73 -4.33
N GLY A 314 -12.14 5.57 -4.25
CA GLY A 314 -10.90 5.33 -3.50
C GLY A 314 -9.83 4.54 -4.25
N TYR A 315 -10.11 4.11 -5.47
CA TYR A 315 -9.16 3.45 -6.35
C TYR A 315 -8.58 4.41 -7.37
N PHE A 316 -7.44 4.01 -7.94
CA PHE A 316 -6.88 4.66 -9.10
C PHE A 316 -6.17 3.67 -10.01
N LYS A 317 -5.96 4.10 -11.25
CA LYS A 317 -5.11 3.40 -12.20
C LYS A 317 -3.94 4.28 -12.56
N ILE A 318 -2.78 3.68 -12.76
CA ILE A 318 -1.54 4.34 -13.21
C ILE A 318 -0.93 3.50 -14.32
N ILE A 319 -0.29 4.14 -15.30
CA ILE A 319 0.29 3.43 -16.44
C ILE A 319 1.33 2.40 -15.97
N ARG A 320 1.32 1.22 -16.60
CA ARG A 320 2.20 0.09 -16.28
C ARG A 320 3.26 -0.09 -17.36
N GLY A 321 4.47 -0.47 -16.95
CA GLY A 321 5.55 -0.92 -17.84
C GLY A 321 6.57 0.14 -18.25
N ASN A 322 6.35 1.39 -17.86
CA ASN A 322 7.32 2.48 -18.01
C ASN A 322 7.88 2.96 -16.65
N ASN A 323 7.53 2.27 -15.55
CA ASN A 323 7.87 2.65 -14.18
C ASN A 323 7.46 4.10 -13.85
N GLU A 324 6.23 4.50 -14.25
CA GLU A 324 5.67 5.82 -13.97
C GLU A 324 5.78 6.18 -12.48
N CYS A 325 6.34 7.35 -12.21
CA CYS A 325 6.57 7.85 -10.85
C CYS A 325 7.40 6.89 -9.94
N GLY A 326 8.13 5.92 -10.52
CA GLY A 326 8.91 4.93 -9.78
C GLY A 326 8.09 3.79 -9.16
N ILE A 327 6.82 3.60 -9.56
CA ILE A 327 5.91 2.66 -8.89
C ILE A 327 6.34 1.19 -8.94
N GLU A 328 7.23 0.82 -9.87
CA GLU A 328 7.71 -0.55 -10.07
C GLU A 328 9.05 -0.81 -9.31
N GLU A 329 9.64 0.19 -8.64
CA GLU A 329 10.95 0.09 -7.99
C GLU A 329 10.92 -0.45 -6.56
N ASP A 330 9.96 0.02 -5.75
CA ASP A 330 9.86 -0.30 -4.32
C ASP A 330 8.60 -1.14 -4.04
N VAL A 331 8.59 -2.34 -4.64
CA VAL A 331 7.54 -3.34 -4.44
C VAL A 331 7.95 -4.27 -3.29
N ALA A 332 7.21 -4.20 -2.18
CA ALA A 332 7.46 -4.98 -0.97
C ALA A 332 6.34 -5.99 -0.70
N ALA A 333 6.73 -7.19 -0.27
CA ALA A 333 5.81 -8.27 0.05
C ALA A 333 6.40 -9.24 1.08
N GLY A 334 5.54 -10.13 1.58
CA GLY A 334 5.90 -11.17 2.53
C GLY A 334 4.81 -12.23 2.62
N LEU A 335 5.18 -13.44 3.00
CA LEU A 335 4.22 -14.55 3.11
C LEU A 335 3.77 -14.75 4.56
N PRO A 336 2.46 -14.92 4.81
CA PRO A 336 1.93 -15.12 6.16
C PRO A 336 2.47 -16.39 6.82
N SER A 337 2.75 -16.32 8.12
CA SER A 337 3.14 -17.46 8.93
C SER A 337 1.97 -18.42 9.16
N THR A 338 2.23 -19.73 9.08
CA THR A 338 1.25 -20.76 9.46
C THR A 338 0.87 -20.71 10.94
N LYS A 339 1.72 -20.11 11.79
CA LYS A 339 1.42 -19.85 13.21
C LYS A 339 0.15 -19.02 13.40
N ASN A 340 -0.17 -18.18 12.42
CA ASN A 340 -1.36 -17.33 12.41
C ASN A 340 -2.67 -18.15 12.38
N MET A 341 -2.67 -19.34 11.74
CA MET A 341 -3.85 -20.20 11.64
C MET A 341 -4.06 -21.09 12.87
N VAL A 342 -3.01 -21.49 13.56
CA VAL A 342 -3.12 -22.37 14.75
C VAL A 342 -3.77 -21.61 15.92
N ARG A 343 -3.56 -20.29 16.00
CA ARG A 343 -4.09 -19.43 17.07
C ARG A 343 -5.59 -19.16 16.95
N SER A 344 -6.14 -19.09 15.73
CA SER A 344 -7.59 -18.91 15.53
C SER A 344 -8.41 -20.12 16.00
N TYR A 345 -7.91 -21.35 15.82
CA TYR A 345 -8.55 -22.56 16.34
C TYR A 345 -8.49 -22.66 17.88
N GLY A 346 -7.36 -22.26 18.49
CA GLY A 346 -7.22 -22.24 19.95
C GLY A 346 -8.09 -21.20 20.64
N SER A 347 -8.36 -20.07 19.98
CA SER A 347 -9.30 -19.03 20.43
C SER A 347 -10.75 -19.50 20.32
N ALA A 348 -11.14 -20.08 19.18
CA ALA A 348 -12.50 -20.57 18.95
C ALA A 348 -12.89 -21.73 19.89
N LEU A 349 -11.94 -22.59 20.26
CA LEU A 349 -12.16 -23.66 21.24
C LEU A 349 -12.31 -23.13 22.67
N ARG A 350 -11.73 -21.97 23.02
CA ARG A 350 -11.89 -21.36 24.35
C ARG A 350 -13.21 -20.63 24.51
N THR A 351 -13.77 -20.07 23.44
CA THR A 351 -15.12 -19.46 23.45
C THR A 351 -16.24 -20.49 23.37
N ALA A 352 -15.97 -21.72 22.91
CA ALA A 352 -16.95 -22.81 22.88
C ALA A 352 -17.05 -23.57 24.22
N VAL A 353 -16.21 -23.25 25.21
CA VAL A 353 -16.23 -23.82 26.57
C VAL A 353 -16.55 -22.70 27.55
N VAL A 354 -17.76 -22.14 27.46
CA VAL A 354 -18.41 -21.35 28.51
C VAL A 354 -19.88 -21.71 28.53
#